data_AF-A0A7K3NJC6-F1
#
_entry.id   AF-A0A7K3NJC6-F1
#
_cell.length_a   1.000
_cell.length_b   1.000
_cell.length_c   1.000
_cell.angle_alpha   90.00
_cell.angle_beta   90.00
_cell.angle_gamma   90.00
#
_symmetry.space_group_name_H-M   'P 1'
#
loop_
_entity.id
_entity.type
_entity.pdbx_description
1 polymer ?
#
loop_
_entity_poly.entity_id
_entity_poly.type
_entity_poly.pdbx_seq_one_letter_code
_entity_poly.pdbx_strand_id
1 'polypeptide(L)' 'MLGDKIRNVRNSLGVLADKVNEGVWAYLKVCQAELTDAADAVEEIERAVAMEKKPIPAATPAK' A
#
# COMPACT_ATOMS: atom_id res chain seq x y z
N MET A 1 -0.48 -7.60 1.90
CA MET A 1 -1.29 -7.68 3.17
C MET A 1 -1.08 -6.46 4.06
N LEU A 2 0.11 -5.84 4.01
CA LEU A 2 0.37 -4.57 4.72
C LEU A 2 -0.26 -3.37 3.98
N GLY A 3 -0.21 -3.35 2.65
CA GLY A 3 -0.86 -2.30 1.83
C GLY A 3 -2.35 -2.14 2.15
N ASP A 4 -3.08 -3.26 2.27
CA ASP A 4 -4.51 -3.23 2.64
C ASP A 4 -4.77 -2.61 4.02
N LYS A 5 -3.91 -2.87 5.00
CA LYS A 5 -4.03 -2.27 6.34
C LYS A 5 -3.84 -0.76 6.28
N ILE A 6 -2.89 -0.28 5.48
CA ILE A 6 -2.63 1.14 5.28
C ILE A 6 -3.85 1.80 4.60
N ARG A 7 -4.41 1.17 3.55
CA ARG A 7 -5.63 1.66 2.89
C ARG A 7 -6.84 1.68 3.82
N ASN A 8 -6.96 0.71 4.72
CA ASN A 8 -8.04 0.68 5.71
C ASN A 8 -7.93 1.86 6.69
N VAL A 9 -6.73 2.22 7.14
CA VAL A 9 -6.52 3.42 7.96
C VAL A 9 -6.89 4.68 7.17
N ARG A 10 -6.42 4.82 5.93
CA ARG A 10 -6.78 5.93 5.03
C ARG A 10 -8.30 6.07 4.85
N ASN A 11 -9.00 4.96 4.66
CA ASN A 11 -10.47 4.95 4.53
C ASN A 11 -11.16 5.32 5.85
N SER A 12 -10.61 4.91 6.99
CA SER A 12 -11.13 5.24 8.32
C SER A 12 -11.03 6.75 8.61
N LEU A 13 -9.95 7.41 8.15
CA LEU A 13 -9.85 8.86 8.20
C LEU A 13 -10.94 9.55 7.35
N GLY A 14 -11.41 8.90 6.29
CA GLY A 14 -12.49 9.41 5.44
C GLY A 14 -13.82 9.61 6.17
N VAL A 15 -14.07 8.83 7.23
CA VAL A 15 -15.27 8.94 8.07
C VAL A 15 -15.31 10.26 8.86
N LEU A 16 -14.19 10.99 8.93
CA LEU A 16 -14.11 12.27 9.63
C LEU A 16 -14.46 13.48 8.74
N ALA A 17 -14.71 13.29 7.44
CA ALA A 17 -14.88 14.37 6.47
C ALA A 17 -15.93 15.42 6.85
N ASP A 18 -17.02 14.99 7.50
CA ASP A 18 -18.13 15.83 7.97
C ASP A 18 -18.13 16.06 9.49
N LYS A 19 -17.14 15.50 10.20
CA LYS A 19 -17.06 15.54 11.69
C LYS A 19 -16.07 16.56 12.22
N VAL A 20 -15.23 17.12 11.35
CA VAL A 20 -14.20 18.10 11.71
C VAL A 20 -14.35 19.35 10.86
N ASN A 21 -13.77 20.46 11.33
CA ASN A 21 -13.75 21.70 10.54
C ASN A 21 -12.81 21.58 9.33
N GLU A 22 -12.95 22.50 8.38
CA GLU A 22 -12.20 22.49 7.11
C GLU A 22 -10.67 22.51 7.30
N GLY A 23 -10.17 23.22 8.31
CA GLY A 23 -8.74 23.29 8.60
C GLY A 23 -8.18 21.93 9.02
N VAL A 24 -8.84 21.26 9.97
CA VAL A 24 -8.48 19.91 10.40
C VAL A 24 -8.65 18.92 9.24
N TRP A 25 -9.71 19.06 8.45
CA TRP A 25 -9.94 18.22 7.28
C TRP A 25 -8.83 18.35 6.22
N ALA A 26 -8.30 19.55 6.01
CA ALA A 26 -7.17 19.77 5.11
C ALA A 26 -5.93 18.97 5.53
N TYR A 27 -5.58 18.97 6.83
CA TYR A 27 -4.47 18.16 7.34
C TYR A 27 -4.73 16.66 7.18
N LEU A 28 -5.96 16.19 7.45
CA LEU A 28 -6.32 14.79 7.29
C LEU A 28 -6.22 14.32 5.83
N LYS A 29 -6.58 15.17 4.86
CA LYS A 29 -6.41 14.87 3.42
C LYS A 29 -4.94 14.68 3.04
N VAL A 30 -4.02 15.46 3.63
CA VAL A 30 -2.58 15.24 3.44
C VAL A 30 -2.18 13.88 3.98
N CYS A 31 -2.59 13.52 5.20
CA CYS A 31 -2.31 12.19 5.75
C CYS A 31 -2.90 11.06 4.88
N GLN A 32 -4.09 11.25 4.31
CA GLN A 32 -4.70 10.28 3.39
C GLN A 32 -3.90 10.11 2.10
N ALA A 33 -3.27 11.17 1.57
CA ALA A 33 -2.39 11.08 0.41
C ALA A 33 -1.12 10.29 0.73
N GLU A 34 -0.42 10.64 1.82
CA GLU A 34 0.80 9.93 2.25
C GLU A 34 0.54 8.44 2.53
N LEU A 35 -0.60 8.10 3.11
CA LEU A 35 -1.00 6.70 3.32
C LEU A 35 -1.28 5.97 2.00
N THR A 36 -1.77 6.68 0.97
CA THR A 36 -1.97 6.08 -0.35
C THR A 36 -0.62 5.73 -0.98
N ASP A 37 0.31 6.69 -0.98
CA ASP A 37 1.66 6.51 -1.51
C ASP A 37 2.41 5.39 -0.78
N ALA A 38 2.29 5.32 0.55
CA ALA A 38 2.88 4.25 1.35
C ALA A 38 2.28 2.87 1.03
N ALA A 39 0.96 2.79 0.80
CA ALA A 39 0.31 1.53 0.44
C ALA A 39 0.80 1.04 -0.93
N ASP A 40 0.92 1.95 -1.90
CA ASP A 40 1.36 1.63 -3.26
C ASP A 40 2.84 1.19 -3.27
N ALA A 41 3.70 1.89 -2.53
CA ALA A 41 5.11 1.49 -2.37
C ALA A 41 5.26 0.11 -1.71
N VAL A 42 4.43 -0.20 -0.71
CA VAL A 42 4.41 -1.53 -0.07
C VAL A 42 3.99 -2.61 -1.06
N GLU A 43 2.99 -2.35 -1.90
CA GLU A 43 2.58 -3.32 -2.93
C GLU A 43 3.66 -3.55 -3.98
N GLU A 44 4.38 -2.51 -4.39
CA GLU A 44 5.50 -2.63 -5.30
C GLU A 44 6.61 -3.52 -4.71
N ILE A 45 6.95 -3.31 -3.44
CA ILE A 45 7.94 -4.13 -2.72
C ILE A 45 7.44 -5.58 -2.57
N GLU A 46 6.19 -5.78 -2.14
CA GLU A 46 5.60 -7.12 -1.99
C GLU A 46 5.63 -7.88 -3.33
N ARG A 47 5.37 -7.21 -4.46
CA ARG A 47 5.48 -7.79 -5.81
C ARG A 47 6.92 -8.12 -6.20
N ALA A 48 7.85 -7.19 -6.00
CA ALA A 48 9.26 -7.40 -6.32
C ALA A 48 9.84 -8.62 -5.58
N VAL A 49 9.58 -8.72 -4.28
CA VAL A 49 10.01 -9.86 -3.44
C VAL A 49 9.36 -11.17 -3.88
N ALA A 50 8.09 -11.15 -4.29
CA ALA A 50 7.41 -12.35 -4.80
C ALA A 50 8.02 -12.85 -6.12
N MET A 51 8.46 -11.93 -6.99
CA MET A 51 9.12 -12.27 -8.25
C MET A 51 10.51 -12.87 -8.05
N GLU A 52 11.31 -12.35 -7.12
CA GLU A 52 12.64 -12.90 -6.80
C GLU A 52 12.60 -14.34 -6.28
N LYS A 53 11.51 -14.75 -5.65
CA LYS A 53 11.33 -16.12 -5.12
C LYS A 53 10.96 -17.16 -6.16
N LYS A 54 10.77 -16.80 -7.43
CA LYS A 54 10.37 -17.75 -8.47
C LYS A 54 11.57 -18.68 -8.77
N PRO A 55 11.49 -19.99 -8.50
CA PRO A 55 12.60 -20.89 -8.75
C PRO A 55 12.85 -20.98 -10.26
N ILE A 56 14.09 -20.77 -10.66
CA ILE A 56 14.55 -21.07 -12.02
C ILE A 56 14.31 -22.57 -12.23
N PRO A 57 13.54 -23.00 -13.25
CA PRO A 57 13.38 -24.42 -13.54
C PRO A 57 14.76 -25.04 -13.70
N ALA A 58 15.07 -26.10 -12.94
CA ALA A 58 16.34 -26.79 -13.06
C ALA A 58 16.58 -27.15 -14.52
N ALA A 59 17.68 -26.63 -15.09
CA ALA A 59 18.07 -26.93 -16.46
C ALA A 59 18.17 -28.46 -16.60
N THR A 60 17.35 -29.03 -17.46
CA THR A 60 17.41 -30.48 -17.75
C THR A 60 18.76 -30.73 -18.42
N PRO A 61 19.62 -31.62 -17.88
CA PRO A 61 20.89 -31.90 -18.52
C PRO A 61 20.63 -32.55 -19.88
N ALA A 62 21.22 -31.97 -20.94
CA ALA A 62 21.17 -32.52 -22.28
C ALA A 62 21.86 -33.90 -22.30
N LYS A 63 21.22 -34.87 -22.95
CA LYS A 63 21.73 -36.23 -23.15
C LYS A 63 22.82 -36.29 -24.23
#